data_AF-T1C0Z5-F1
#
_entry.id   AF-T1C0Z5-F1
#
_cell.length_a   1.000
_cell.length_b   1.000
_cell.length_c   1.000
_cell.angle_alpha   90.00
_cell.angle_beta   90.00
_cell.angle_gamma   90.00
#
_symmetry.space_group_name_H-M   'P 1'
#
loop_
_entity.id
_entity.type
_entity.pdbx_description
1 polymer ?
#
loop_
_entity_poly.entity_id
_entity_poly.type
_entity_poly.pdbx_seq_one_letter_code
_entity_poly.pdbx_strand_id
1 'polypeptide(L)'
;MLQESRMSWLQKLVPGSAQRERRAAPRGKVPEGVWEKCAGCGAALYRPELERNLMVCPKCSHHHPLSARMRLSVFLDAESSHELDAGVTPVDALGFRDSRKSASASLSRSSRLARRMR
;
A
#
# COMPACT_ATOMS: atom_id res chain seq x y z
N MET A 1 -7.19 29.07 -45.23
CA MET A 1 -8.07 28.34 -44.29
C MET A 1 -7.86 26.85 -44.50
N LEU A 2 -6.92 26.26 -43.76
CA LEU A 2 -6.74 24.81 -43.71
C LEU A 2 -7.72 24.27 -42.68
N GLN A 3 -8.83 23.70 -43.16
CA GLN A 3 -9.75 22.92 -42.34
C GLN A 3 -9.59 21.46 -42.77
N GLU A 4 -8.56 20.77 -42.26
CA GLU A 4 -8.56 19.31 -42.19
C GLU A 4 -9.73 18.88 -41.31
N SER A 5 -10.82 18.51 -41.99
CA SER A 5 -11.91 17.79 -41.38
C SER A 5 -11.38 16.46 -40.83
N ARG A 6 -11.42 16.38 -39.50
CA ARG A 6 -11.32 15.17 -38.66
C ARG A 6 -12.31 14.10 -39.16
N MET A 7 -11.98 13.40 -40.24
CA MET A 7 -12.67 12.18 -40.63
C MET A 7 -12.17 11.07 -39.73
N SER A 8 -12.92 10.88 -38.64
CA SER A 8 -12.78 9.90 -37.57
C SER A 8 -12.60 8.47 -38.11
N TRP A 9 -11.40 8.15 -38.57
CA TRP A 9 -10.99 6.81 -38.99
C TRP A 9 -11.01 5.83 -37.80
N LEU A 10 -10.80 6.34 -36.58
CA LEU A 10 -10.80 5.57 -35.34
C LEU A 10 -12.16 4.91 -35.02
N GLN A 11 -13.26 5.37 -35.63
CA GLN A 11 -14.59 4.74 -35.49
C GLN A 11 -14.75 3.48 -36.34
N LYS A 12 -13.91 3.27 -37.37
CA LYS A 12 -14.02 2.13 -38.30
C LYS A 12 -13.41 0.83 -37.76
N LEU A 13 -12.64 0.90 -36.67
CA LEU A 13 -11.92 -0.24 -36.11
C LEU A 13 -12.61 -0.87 -34.89
N VAL A 14 -13.70 -0.28 -34.40
CA VAL A 14 -14.45 -0.85 -33.27
C VAL A 14 -15.55 -1.74 -33.84
N PRO A 15 -15.40 -3.08 -33.84
CA PRO A 15 -16.50 -3.96 -34.20
C PRO A 15 -17.68 -3.65 -33.27
N GLY A 16 -18.90 -3.60 -33.85
CA GLY A 16 -20.16 -3.25 -33.20
C GLY A 16 -20.63 -4.24 -32.13
N SER A 17 -19.76 -4.63 -31.21
CA SER A 17 -20.09 -5.37 -29.98
C SER A 17 -20.14 -4.46 -28.74
N ALA A 18 -20.01 -3.14 -28.93
CA ALA A 18 -20.14 -2.15 -27.86
C ALA A 18 -21.58 -2.00 -27.32
N GLN A 19 -22.53 -2.78 -27.85
CA GLN A 19 -23.89 -2.88 -27.33
C GLN A 19 -24.23 -4.32 -26.91
N ARG A 20 -23.30 -5.01 -26.24
CA ARG A 20 -23.71 -6.12 -25.36
C ARG A 20 -24.38 -5.49 -24.14
N GLU A 21 -25.67 -5.76 -24.04
CA GLU A 21 -26.57 -5.42 -22.96
C GLU A 21 -25.87 -5.35 -21.61
N ARG A 22 -26.26 -4.32 -20.85
CA ARG A 22 -26.05 -4.13 -19.43
C ARG A 22 -26.68 -5.31 -18.65
N ARG A 23 -26.16 -6.52 -18.81
CA ARG A 23 -26.31 -7.55 -17.79
C ARG A 23 -25.45 -7.04 -16.65
N ALA A 24 -26.14 -6.59 -15.60
CA ALA A 24 -25.55 -6.28 -14.31
C ALA A 24 -24.89 -7.55 -13.77
N ALA A 25 -23.70 -7.87 -14.27
CA ALA A 25 -22.76 -8.68 -13.53
C ALA A 25 -22.57 -7.98 -12.18
N PRO A 26 -22.60 -8.69 -11.05
CA PRO A 26 -22.30 -8.09 -9.77
C PRO A 26 -20.99 -7.35 -9.95
N ARG A 27 -20.99 -6.04 -9.69
CA ARG A 27 -19.77 -5.22 -9.73
C ARG A 27 -18.83 -5.86 -8.71
N GLY A 28 -17.96 -6.75 -9.19
CA GLY A 28 -16.97 -7.40 -8.37
C GLY A 28 -16.24 -6.28 -7.66
N LYS A 29 -16.33 -6.27 -6.32
CA LYS A 29 -15.68 -5.23 -5.52
C LYS A 29 -14.21 -5.26 -5.90
N VAL A 30 -13.75 -4.25 -6.63
CA VAL A 30 -12.35 -4.11 -6.98
C VAL A 30 -11.60 -4.14 -5.65
N PRO A 31 -10.63 -5.05 -5.45
CA PRO A 31 -9.97 -5.15 -4.18
C PRO A 31 -9.25 -3.82 -3.89
N GLU A 32 -9.66 -3.15 -2.82
CA GLU A 32 -9.07 -1.89 -2.41
C GLU A 32 -7.62 -2.12 -1.93
N GLY A 33 -6.72 -1.19 -2.25
CA GLY A 33 -5.34 -1.22 -1.75
C GLY A 33 -4.37 -2.16 -2.48
N VAL A 34 -4.70 -2.60 -3.70
CA VAL A 34 -3.81 -3.40 -4.55
C VAL A 34 -2.74 -2.56 -5.26
N TRP A 35 -3.03 -1.27 -5.47
CA TRP A 35 -2.17 -0.34 -6.20
C TRP A 35 -1.59 0.71 -5.27
N GLU A 36 -0.29 0.97 -5.40
CA GLU A 36 0.43 2.00 -4.66
C GLU A 36 1.16 2.93 -5.62
N LYS A 37 1.20 4.23 -5.33
CA LYS A 37 1.94 5.20 -6.14
C LYS A 37 3.37 5.34 -5.64
N CYS A 38 4.35 5.20 -6.53
CA CYS A 38 5.75 5.47 -6.19
C CYS A 38 5.99 6.95 -5.91
N ALA A 39 6.64 7.28 -4.78
CA ALA A 39 7.03 8.65 -4.46
C ALA A 39 8.20 9.16 -5.34
N GLY A 40 9.04 8.26 -5.85
CA GLY A 40 10.18 8.63 -6.70
C GLY A 40 9.81 8.88 -8.17
N CYS A 41 9.09 7.94 -8.81
CA CYS A 41 8.76 8.03 -10.24
C CYS A 41 7.28 8.26 -10.57
N GLY A 42 6.39 8.28 -9.56
CA GLY A 42 4.95 8.46 -9.76
C GLY A 42 4.22 7.26 -10.39
N ALA A 43 4.91 6.16 -10.69
CA ALA A 43 4.30 4.98 -11.28
C ALA A 43 3.31 4.30 -10.33
N ALA A 44 2.23 3.73 -10.88
CA ALA A 44 1.37 2.80 -10.17
C ALA A 44 2.07 1.44 -10.08
N LEU A 45 2.27 0.97 -8.85
CA LEU A 45 2.93 -0.29 -8.50
C LEU A 45 1.89 -1.28 -7.95
N TYR A 46 2.01 -2.53 -8.34
CA TYR A 46 1.21 -3.62 -7.80
C TYR A 46 1.78 -4.04 -6.44
N ARG A 47 1.01 -3.90 -5.36
CA ARG A 47 1.52 -4.02 -3.99
C ARG A 47 2.16 -5.38 -3.67
N PRO A 48 1.59 -6.53 -4.06
CA PRO A 48 2.24 -7.83 -3.84
C PRO A 48 3.57 -8.00 -4.59
N GLU A 49 3.78 -7.32 -5.71
CA GLU A 49 5.06 -7.32 -6.41
C GLU A 49 6.07 -6.41 -5.71
N LEU A 50 5.62 -5.24 -5.24
CA LEU A 50 6.44 -4.34 -4.43
C LEU A 50 6.91 -4.99 -3.13
N GLU A 51 6.05 -5.73 -2.44
CA GLU A 51 6.38 -6.48 -1.21
C GLU A 51 7.40 -7.58 -1.48
N ARG A 52 7.26 -8.33 -2.59
CA ARG A 52 8.24 -9.34 -3.02
C ARG A 52 9.60 -8.72 -3.35
N ASN A 53 9.61 -7.49 -3.85
CA ASN A 53 10.83 -6.73 -4.12
C ASN A 53 11.29 -5.90 -2.91
N LEU A 54 10.94 -6.31 -1.68
CA LEU A 54 11.38 -5.69 -0.43
C LEU A 54 11.10 -4.18 -0.32
N MET A 55 9.94 -3.75 -0.84
CA MET A 55 9.52 -2.35 -0.88
C MET A 55 10.44 -1.46 -1.72
N VAL A 56 11.16 -2.03 -2.70
CA VAL A 56 11.97 -1.27 -3.67
C VAL A 56 11.21 -1.13 -4.99
N CYS A 57 11.11 0.09 -5.50
CA CYS A 57 10.47 0.32 -6.79
C CYS A 57 11.29 -0.30 -7.94
N PRO A 58 10.72 -1.18 -8.78
CA PRO A 58 11.46 -1.81 -9.88
C PRO A 58 11.78 -0.85 -11.03
N LYS A 59 11.14 0.32 -11.10
CA LYS A 59 11.34 1.30 -12.18
C LYS A 59 12.42 2.33 -11.88
N CYS A 60 12.54 2.76 -10.64
CA CYS A 60 13.44 3.85 -10.26
C CYS A 60 14.31 3.57 -9.02
N SER A 61 14.26 2.34 -8.48
CA SER A 61 15.02 1.92 -7.30
C SER A 61 14.78 2.77 -6.03
N HIS A 62 13.65 3.48 -5.97
CA HIS A 62 13.25 4.19 -4.77
C HIS A 62 12.81 3.22 -3.67
N HIS A 63 13.31 3.42 -2.46
CA HIS A 63 12.99 2.61 -1.28
C HIS A 63 11.76 3.17 -0.57
N HIS A 64 10.68 2.38 -0.52
CA HIS A 64 9.50 2.69 0.25
C HIS A 64 9.68 2.31 1.74
N PRO A 65 8.86 2.87 2.64
CA PRO A 65 8.88 2.48 4.04
C PRO A 65 8.63 0.97 4.21
N LEU A 66 9.49 0.31 4.99
CA LEU A 66 9.37 -1.10 5.35
C LEU A 66 9.09 -1.20 6.85
N SER A 67 8.12 -2.02 7.25
CA SER A 67 7.81 -2.20 8.66
C SER A 67 9.02 -2.81 9.39
N ALA A 68 9.22 -2.42 10.66
CA ALA A 68 10.34 -2.91 11.46
C ALA A 68 10.37 -4.45 11.51
N ARG A 69 9.20 -5.09 11.70
CA ARG A 69 9.08 -6.55 11.71
C ARG A 69 9.44 -7.20 10.38
N MET A 70 8.96 -6.64 9.27
CA MET A 70 9.28 -7.17 7.93
C MET A 70 10.78 -7.00 7.61
N ARG A 71 11.39 -5.91 8.10
CA ARG A 71 12.83 -5.72 7.96
C ARG A 71 13.63 -6.77 8.72
N LEU A 72 13.25 -7.04 9.97
CA LEU A 72 13.91 -8.07 10.79
C LEU A 72 13.79 -9.46 10.16
N SER A 73 12.62 -9.82 9.62
CA SER A 73 12.42 -11.14 8.99
C SER A 73 13.24 -11.36 7.72
N VAL A 74 13.62 -10.28 7.03
CA VAL A 74 14.45 -10.36 5.81
C VAL A 74 15.94 -10.26 6.14
N PHE A 75 16.27 -9.55 7.21
CA PHE A 75 17.65 -9.31 7.61
C PHE A 75 18.25 -10.44 8.45
N LEU A 76 17.45 -11.08 9.31
CA LEU A 76 17.88 -12.16 10.19
C LEU A 76 17.61 -13.53 9.55
N ASP A 77 18.49 -14.48 9.81
CA ASP A 77 18.27 -15.88 9.44
C ASP A 77 17.08 -16.46 10.20
N ALA A 78 16.31 -17.31 9.53
CA ALA A 78 15.03 -17.80 10.04
C ALA A 78 15.15 -18.58 11.36
N GLU A 79 16.26 -19.30 11.57
CA GLU A 79 16.43 -20.19 12.73
C GLU A 79 16.99 -19.50 13.99
N SER A 80 17.51 -18.28 13.88
CA SER A 80 18.20 -17.62 15.01
C SER A 80 17.45 -16.43 15.59
N SER A 81 16.30 -16.06 15.03
CA SER A 81 15.56 -14.88 15.47
C SER A 81 14.74 -15.14 16.74
N HIS A 82 14.95 -14.33 17.78
CA HIS A 82 14.11 -14.29 18.98
C HIS A 82 13.85 -12.84 19.38
N GLU A 83 12.59 -12.51 19.67
CA GLU A 83 12.21 -11.16 20.09
C GLU A 83 12.62 -10.94 21.55
N LEU A 84 13.44 -9.91 21.78
CA LEU A 84 13.83 -9.48 23.12
C LEU A 84 12.84 -8.42 23.61
N ASP A 85 12.52 -8.46 24.90
CA ASP A 85 11.77 -7.39 25.60
C ASP A 85 10.41 -7.03 24.97
N ALA A 86 9.68 -8.02 24.44
CA ALA A 86 8.37 -7.83 23.80
C ALA A 86 7.29 -7.16 24.69
N GLY A 87 7.49 -7.16 26.01
CA GLY A 87 6.59 -6.56 27.00
C GLY A 87 6.88 -5.10 27.33
N VAL A 88 7.93 -4.49 26.77
CA VAL A 88 8.28 -3.10 27.07
C VAL A 88 7.22 -2.15 26.55
N THR A 89 6.62 -1.41 27.47
CA THR A 89 5.61 -0.39 27.17
C THR A 89 6.13 1.00 27.49
N PRO A 90 5.75 2.02 26.69
CA PRO A 90 6.15 3.40 26.97
C PRO A 90 5.54 3.88 28.30
N VAL A 91 6.36 4.46 29.16
CA VAL A 91 5.96 5.09 30.42
C VAL A 91 6.29 6.59 30.35
N ASP A 92 5.30 7.44 30.62
CA ASP A 92 5.51 8.90 30.71
C ASP A 92 6.00 9.28 32.11
N ALA A 93 7.31 9.30 32.31
CA ALA A 93 7.94 9.68 33.58
C ALA A 93 7.92 11.19 33.84
N LEU A 94 7.74 12.02 32.81
CA LEU A 94 7.86 13.48 32.89
C LEU A 94 6.51 14.19 33.00
N GLY A 95 5.40 13.45 32.90
CA GLY A 95 4.05 14.02 32.92
C GLY A 95 3.84 15.03 31.79
N PHE A 96 4.41 14.74 30.62
CA PHE A 96 4.48 15.70 29.52
C PHE A 96 3.06 16.08 29.05
N ARG A 97 2.73 17.38 29.13
CA ARG A 97 1.50 17.92 28.58
C ARG A 97 1.80 18.57 27.23
N ASP A 98 1.37 17.93 26.15
CA ASP A 98 1.36 18.54 24.82
C ASP A 98 0.36 19.72 24.81
N SER A 99 0.74 20.81 24.15
CA SER A 99 -0.10 22.00 23.95
C SER A 99 -1.30 21.70 23.03
N ARG A 100 -1.25 20.59 22.29
CA ARG A 100 -2.41 19.99 21.62
C ARG A 100 -2.97 18.84 22.47
N LYS A 101 -4.28 18.82 22.69
CA LYS A 101 -4.99 17.67 23.30
C LYS A 101 -4.77 16.41 22.45
N SER A 102 -3.72 15.66 22.72
CA SER A 102 -3.60 14.26 22.32
C SER A 102 -4.30 13.44 23.40
N ALA A 103 -5.61 13.26 23.24
CA ALA A 103 -6.40 12.37 24.09
C ALA A 103 -5.80 10.96 24.03
N SER A 104 -5.06 10.56 25.07
CA SER A 104 -4.92 9.18 25.62
C SER A 104 -4.62 8.00 24.67
N ALA A 105 -4.37 8.21 23.38
CA ALA A 105 -4.35 7.16 22.35
C ALA A 105 -2.95 6.86 21.79
N SER A 106 -1.95 7.71 22.06
CA SER A 106 -0.58 7.48 21.56
C SER A 106 0.18 6.44 22.39
N LEU A 107 -0.20 6.21 23.66
CA LEU A 107 0.40 5.17 24.51
C LEU A 107 -0.24 3.77 24.31
N SER A 108 -1.34 3.65 23.56
CA SER A 108 -2.09 2.39 23.41
C SER A 108 -2.10 1.78 21.99
N ARG A 109 -1.42 2.40 21.02
CA ARG A 109 -1.38 1.85 19.65
C ARG A 109 -0.44 0.66 19.46
N SER A 110 0.38 0.33 20.44
CA SER A 110 1.32 -0.80 20.38
C SER A 110 0.68 -2.15 20.75
N SER A 111 -0.54 -2.19 21.30
CA SER A 111 -1.14 -3.42 21.86
C SER A 111 -2.20 -4.10 20.97
N ARG A 112 -2.16 -3.94 19.64
CA ARG A 112 -3.15 -4.58 18.73
C ARG A 112 -2.63 -5.67 17.80
N LEU A 113 -1.37 -6.10 17.91
CA LEU A 113 -0.78 -7.17 17.08
C LEU A 113 -0.25 -8.36 17.90
N ALA A 114 -0.83 -8.62 19.07
CA ALA A 114 -0.58 -9.83 19.87
C ALA A 114 -1.69 -10.91 19.74
N ARG A 115 -2.68 -10.71 18.85
CA ARG A 115 -3.76 -11.69 18.59
C ARG A 115 -3.88 -11.99 17.10
N ARG A 116 -2.87 -12.63 16.50
CA ARG A 116 -3.09 -13.32 15.22
C ARG A 116 -2.12 -14.45 14.90
N MET A 117 -1.58 -15.13 15.93
CA MET A 117 -0.83 -16.38 15.76
C MET A 117 -1.06 -17.31 16.96
N ARG A 118 -2.34 -17.64 17.20
CA ARG A 118 -2.72 -19.02 17.47
C ARG A 118 -3.26 -19.58 16.17
#